data_AF-A0A416H9B1-F1
#
_entry.id   AF-A0A416H9B1-F1
#
_cell.length_a   1.000
_cell.length_b   1.000
_cell.length_c   1.000
_cell.angle_alpha   90.00
_cell.angle_beta   90.00
_cell.angle_gamma   90.00
#
_symmetry.space_group_name_H-M   'P 1'
#
loop_
_entity.id
_entity.type
_entity.pdbx_description
1 polymer ?
#
loop_
_entity_poly.entity_id
_entity_poly.type
_entity_poly.pdbx_seq_one_letter_code
_entity_poly.pdbx_strand_id
1 'polypeptide(L)'
;ETETETEELEETEAEEGTKELFVVTFLVEGKGTITNADGDKIGDQTEVESKKALEFYVNPDAGYEIAEVVIDGTVIARTDNKYAVSPSKDVEVKVTFTEKEEEEEYIETIDTVEVNGVTIKVTTYSAGVLPKGYQVKASELDVSAVEGAVEEKLEAEGKELNQLRAFDITILDKDGKEIQPAGGVRVEIIGTGVEGESVSVFHMENSGSDAEIVAKDRTSGDVSFTASSFSYYIVAGSTEIASYAKSNSYKLYCYTLIPGLQEGVSSNPNQVWNGMGVGSISGVNAPSRYSIGKIITGQGNITYPSSYPDINVSGIAYKYAATGSENAYKEGYYTIEWFRTIVSGGANAGNNGVNPVVPFETNTFHLDGQITLNEKSKYTVTFRVQEPGNSDFTIQSDYSRRVVSGYAERDLNKPPTERKVVNGKEYIFEGWYRDKNCTIKADFNGQITGNTDYYGKYILNEKVFKYTVKHWVDGENRDEDSVLVEVALSEEAAGIKDIELKKYSGYKYERNDKNLQLNKNRTALVGKGTIENDGVINVYYTLNEDAKLNYRVEYYLEGMDAPFDTLKDQSVLVAEPEVKAVADSSNVPAGYTRSRTAPKLPTTITASNNVIKVYYKADESQKLDYRVEY
;
A
#
# COMPACT_ATOMS: atom_id res chain seq x y z
N GLU A 1 -3.07 -56.08 -4.99
CA GLU A 1 -2.88 -54.67 -5.34
C GLU A 1 -1.48 -54.55 -5.92
N THR A 2 -1.43 -54.29 -7.24
CA THR A 2 -0.38 -53.56 -7.98
C THR A 2 1.06 -53.77 -7.47
N GLU A 3 1.82 -54.76 -7.95
CA GLU A 3 2.50 -54.81 -9.27
C GLU A 3 3.17 -53.48 -9.68
N THR A 4 4.50 -53.49 -9.72
CA THR A 4 5.28 -52.94 -10.83
C THR A 4 6.64 -53.63 -10.83
N GLU A 5 6.74 -54.65 -11.68
CA GLU A 5 7.95 -55.03 -12.39
C GLU A 5 8.49 -53.84 -13.20
N THR A 6 9.81 -53.81 -13.38
CA THR A 6 10.43 -53.44 -14.67
C THR A 6 11.86 -54.01 -14.62
N GLU A 7 12.02 -55.24 -15.10
CA GLU A 7 12.59 -55.57 -16.41
C GLU A 7 14.08 -55.22 -16.51
N GLU A 8 14.91 -56.23 -16.21
CA GLU A 8 16.20 -56.44 -16.88
C GLU A 8 15.95 -56.56 -18.38
N LEU A 9 16.81 -55.98 -19.22
CA LEU A 9 17.17 -56.57 -20.50
C LEU A 9 18.56 -56.08 -20.95
N GLU A 10 19.47 -57.05 -20.93
CA GLU A 10 20.52 -57.37 -21.90
C GLU A 10 21.67 -56.39 -22.19
N GLU A 11 22.86 -56.88 -21.82
CA GLU A 11 24.15 -56.59 -22.43
C GLU A 11 24.09 -56.80 -23.95
N THR A 12 24.51 -55.77 -24.67
CA THR A 12 24.95 -55.87 -26.06
C THR A 12 26.40 -55.39 -26.13
N GLU A 13 27.31 -56.30 -26.48
CA GLU A 13 28.66 -55.96 -26.91
C GLU A 13 28.56 -55.05 -28.15
N ALA A 14 29.07 -53.82 -28.05
CA ALA A 14 29.21 -52.92 -29.18
C ALA A 14 30.47 -52.04 -29.03
N GLU A 15 31.39 -52.29 -29.97
CA GLU A 15 32.33 -51.37 -30.61
C GLU A 15 33.23 -50.46 -29.74
N GLU A 16 34.54 -50.68 -29.90
CA GLU A 16 35.63 -49.78 -29.55
C GLU A 16 35.49 -48.45 -30.32
N GLY A 17 34.59 -47.58 -29.86
CA GLY A 17 34.41 -46.23 -30.37
C GLY A 17 35.54 -45.33 -29.90
N THR A 18 36.25 -44.69 -30.82
CA THR A 18 37.27 -43.68 -30.54
C THR A 18 36.71 -42.59 -29.63
N LYS A 19 37.20 -42.51 -28.39
CA LYS A 19 36.84 -41.45 -27.44
C LYS A 19 37.38 -40.11 -27.93
N GLU A 20 36.50 -39.14 -28.13
CA GLU A 20 36.88 -37.78 -28.48
C GLU A 20 37.48 -37.09 -27.23
N LEU A 21 38.74 -36.67 -27.30
CA LEU A 21 39.50 -36.02 -26.23
C LEU A 21 39.74 -34.55 -26.60
N PHE A 22 39.63 -33.66 -25.61
CA PHE A 22 39.96 -32.24 -25.71
C PHE A 22 41.03 -31.85 -24.72
N VAL A 23 41.86 -30.87 -25.08
CA VAL A 23 42.96 -30.39 -24.24
C VAL A 23 42.48 -29.23 -23.38
N VAL A 24 42.70 -29.34 -22.07
CA VAL A 24 42.56 -28.22 -21.13
C VAL A 24 43.96 -27.68 -20.83
N THR A 25 44.20 -26.41 -21.13
CA THR A 25 45.48 -25.72 -20.90
C THR A 25 45.37 -24.79 -19.70
N PHE A 26 46.32 -24.88 -18.76
CA PHE A 26 46.40 -24.05 -17.57
C PHE A 26 47.53 -23.02 -17.69
N LEU A 27 47.20 -21.75 -17.46
CA LEU A 27 48.13 -20.63 -17.43
C LEU A 27 48.14 -20.01 -16.04
N VAL A 28 49.25 -20.12 -15.32
CA VAL A 28 49.38 -19.60 -13.95
C VAL A 28 50.29 -18.37 -13.93
N GLU A 29 49.76 -17.24 -13.48
CA GLU A 29 50.48 -15.99 -13.23
C GLU A 29 50.55 -15.71 -11.73
N GLY A 30 51.73 -15.36 -11.21
CA GLY A 30 51.96 -15.17 -9.77
C GLY A 30 52.42 -16.44 -9.05
N LYS A 31 52.27 -16.49 -7.71
CA LYS A 31 52.76 -17.58 -6.86
C LYS A 31 51.65 -18.43 -6.26
N GLY A 32 51.45 -19.60 -6.85
CA GLY A 32 50.54 -20.63 -6.39
C GLY A 32 50.53 -21.84 -7.33
N THR A 33 49.70 -22.82 -7.03
CA THR A 33 49.65 -24.10 -7.76
C THR A 33 48.23 -24.53 -8.07
N ILE A 34 48.08 -25.37 -9.10
CA ILE A 34 46.82 -26.04 -9.44
C ILE A 34 46.97 -27.53 -9.22
N THR A 35 46.02 -28.14 -8.50
CA THR A 35 46.04 -29.57 -8.15
C THR A 35 44.73 -30.28 -8.50
N ASN A 36 44.76 -31.60 -8.64
CA ASN A 36 43.54 -32.41 -8.72
C ASN A 36 42.92 -32.62 -7.32
N ALA A 37 41.85 -33.42 -7.24
CA ALA A 37 41.17 -33.74 -5.97
C ALA A 37 42.03 -34.52 -4.97
N ASP A 38 43.03 -35.27 -5.46
CA ASP A 38 43.96 -36.02 -4.62
C ASP A 38 45.15 -35.17 -4.14
N GLY A 39 45.21 -33.90 -4.58
CA GLY A 39 46.27 -32.94 -4.23
C GLY A 39 47.50 -33.01 -5.14
N ASP A 40 47.47 -33.84 -6.19
CA ASP A 40 48.56 -33.93 -7.15
C ASP A 40 48.54 -32.73 -8.10
N LYS A 41 49.72 -32.19 -8.41
CA LYS A 41 49.85 -31.03 -9.30
C LYS A 41 49.39 -31.39 -10.72
N ILE A 42 48.48 -30.58 -11.27
CA ILE A 42 48.09 -30.67 -12.68
C ILE A 42 49.13 -29.89 -13.50
N GLY A 43 49.63 -30.50 -14.57
CA GLY A 43 50.56 -29.85 -15.49
C GLY A 43 49.89 -28.79 -16.35
N ASP A 44 50.68 -28.12 -17.18
CA ASP A 44 50.19 -27.00 -18.02
C ASP A 44 49.13 -27.43 -19.04
N GLN A 45 49.05 -28.72 -19.38
CA GLN A 45 48.01 -29.28 -20.25
C GLN A 45 47.56 -30.65 -19.77
N THR A 46 46.28 -30.96 -19.95
CA THR A 46 45.72 -32.29 -19.68
C THR A 46 44.62 -32.63 -20.69
N GLU A 47 44.55 -33.89 -21.13
CA GLU A 47 43.53 -34.38 -22.05
C GLU A 47 42.32 -34.90 -21.27
N VAL A 48 41.13 -34.47 -21.67
CA VAL A 48 39.87 -34.81 -21.01
C VAL A 48 38.87 -35.28 -22.05
N GLU A 49 38.19 -36.39 -21.77
CA GLU A 49 37.12 -36.91 -22.62
C GLU A 49 36.00 -35.88 -22.78
N SER A 50 35.49 -35.74 -24.01
CA SER A 50 34.39 -34.84 -24.38
C SER A 50 33.24 -34.95 -23.38
N LYS A 51 32.85 -33.79 -22.82
CA LYS A 51 31.78 -33.59 -21.83
C LYS A 51 32.01 -34.22 -20.45
N LYS A 52 33.15 -34.87 -20.20
CA LYS A 52 33.51 -35.36 -18.87
C LYS A 52 34.11 -34.22 -18.04
N ALA A 53 33.69 -34.10 -16.79
CA ALA A 53 34.18 -33.04 -15.90
C ALA A 53 35.60 -33.34 -15.42
N LEU A 54 36.50 -32.36 -15.59
CA LEU A 54 37.79 -32.26 -14.91
C LEU A 54 37.65 -31.28 -13.74
N GLU A 55 37.83 -31.76 -12.52
CA GLU A 55 37.87 -30.93 -11.31
C GLU A 55 39.32 -30.58 -10.93
N PHE A 56 39.56 -29.33 -10.50
CA PHE A 56 40.87 -28.86 -10.06
C PHE A 56 40.76 -27.82 -8.94
N TYR A 57 41.85 -27.62 -8.20
CA TYR A 57 41.93 -26.74 -7.04
C TYR A 57 43.06 -25.73 -7.21
N VAL A 58 42.83 -24.47 -6.83
CA VAL A 58 43.75 -23.35 -7.00
C VAL A 58 44.31 -22.92 -5.65
N ASN A 59 45.59 -23.15 -5.40
CA ASN A 59 46.19 -23.00 -4.08
C ASN A 59 47.26 -21.89 -4.09
N PRO A 60 47.02 -20.73 -3.46
CA PRO A 60 48.03 -19.68 -3.36
C PRO A 60 49.19 -20.08 -2.44
N ASP A 61 50.40 -19.61 -2.75
CA ASP A 61 51.56 -19.78 -1.86
C ASP A 61 51.42 -18.90 -0.60
N ALA A 62 52.19 -19.22 0.44
CA ALA A 62 52.22 -18.41 1.66
C ALA A 62 52.58 -16.95 1.36
N GLY A 63 51.76 -16.01 1.86
CA GLY A 63 51.90 -14.57 1.59
C GLY A 63 51.20 -14.11 0.31
N TYR A 64 50.51 -14.98 -0.42
CA TYR A 64 49.76 -14.63 -1.63
C TYR A 64 48.28 -15.05 -1.49
N GLU A 65 47.42 -14.50 -2.35
CA GLU A 65 46.01 -14.84 -2.48
C GLU A 65 45.59 -14.96 -3.95
N ILE A 66 44.45 -15.63 -4.20
CA ILE A 66 43.89 -15.77 -5.54
C ILE A 66 43.31 -14.42 -5.95
N ALA A 67 43.91 -13.78 -6.95
CA ALA A 67 43.41 -12.52 -7.48
C ALA A 67 42.28 -12.76 -8.49
N GLU A 68 42.46 -13.72 -9.41
CA GLU A 68 41.49 -13.98 -10.47
C GLU A 68 41.63 -15.40 -11.04
N VAL A 69 40.51 -16.00 -11.46
CA VAL A 69 40.48 -17.24 -12.28
C VAL A 69 39.58 -17.01 -13.49
N VAL A 70 40.07 -17.31 -14.69
CA VAL A 70 39.39 -17.12 -15.97
C VAL A 70 39.36 -18.44 -16.73
N ILE A 71 38.18 -18.88 -17.18
CA ILE A 71 38.00 -20.10 -17.97
C ILE A 71 37.39 -19.71 -19.31
N ASP A 72 38.08 -19.99 -20.42
CA ASP A 72 37.65 -19.67 -21.79
C ASP A 72 37.24 -18.19 -21.96
N GLY A 73 38.01 -17.29 -21.35
CA GLY A 73 37.76 -15.84 -21.36
C GLY A 73 36.68 -15.37 -20.38
N THR A 74 36.10 -16.25 -19.57
CA THR A 74 35.08 -15.90 -18.56
C THR A 74 35.67 -15.92 -17.15
N VAL A 75 35.58 -14.80 -16.42
CA VAL A 75 36.04 -14.70 -15.02
C VAL A 75 35.10 -15.50 -14.10
N ILE A 76 35.67 -16.36 -13.27
CA ILE A 76 34.96 -17.24 -12.34
C ILE A 76 35.22 -16.78 -10.90
N ALA A 77 34.29 -16.00 -10.35
CA ALA A 77 34.37 -15.50 -8.99
C ALA A 77 33.81 -16.53 -7.99
N ARG A 78 34.65 -17.01 -7.07
CA ARG A 78 34.27 -17.92 -5.99
C ARG A 78 35.10 -17.65 -4.72
N THR A 79 34.57 -18.04 -3.58
CA THR A 79 35.25 -17.94 -2.27
C THR A 79 35.96 -19.22 -1.87
N ASP A 80 35.67 -20.33 -2.54
CA ASP A 80 36.37 -21.61 -2.41
C ASP A 80 37.48 -21.72 -3.46
N ASN A 81 38.41 -22.66 -3.26
CA ASN A 81 39.52 -22.89 -4.17
C ASN A 81 39.24 -23.97 -5.24
N LYS A 82 37.99 -24.46 -5.37
CA LYS A 82 37.64 -25.60 -6.24
C LYS A 82 36.93 -25.16 -7.52
N TYR A 83 37.36 -25.69 -8.65
CA TYR A 83 36.86 -25.38 -10.00
C TYR A 83 36.67 -26.65 -10.82
N ALA A 84 35.88 -26.57 -11.90
CA ALA A 84 35.68 -27.68 -12.82
C ALA A 84 35.40 -27.22 -14.26
N VAL A 85 35.83 -28.01 -15.24
CA VAL A 85 35.54 -27.81 -16.67
C VAL A 85 35.10 -29.12 -17.32
N SER A 86 34.09 -29.07 -18.19
CA SER A 86 33.65 -30.23 -18.99
C SER A 86 33.80 -29.90 -20.47
N PRO A 87 34.98 -30.12 -21.07
CA PRO A 87 35.29 -29.58 -22.39
C PRO A 87 34.46 -30.27 -23.49
N SER A 88 33.93 -29.46 -24.40
CA SER A 88 33.35 -29.89 -25.69
C SER A 88 34.15 -29.37 -26.90
N LYS A 89 35.29 -28.75 -26.59
CA LYS A 89 36.37 -28.21 -27.42
C LYS A 89 37.58 -28.00 -26.48
N ASP A 90 38.75 -27.65 -27.00
CA ASP A 90 39.87 -27.25 -26.16
C ASP A 90 39.52 -26.02 -25.30
N VAL A 91 39.99 -26.01 -24.04
CA VAL A 91 39.65 -25.00 -23.03
C VAL A 91 40.93 -24.39 -22.44
N GLU A 92 40.96 -23.08 -22.26
CA GLU A 92 42.03 -22.37 -21.56
C GLU A 92 41.58 -21.91 -20.16
N VAL A 93 42.38 -22.19 -19.13
CA VAL A 93 42.17 -21.77 -17.75
C VAL A 93 43.35 -20.89 -17.32
N LYS A 94 43.11 -19.60 -17.09
CA LYS A 94 44.09 -18.65 -16.57
C LYS A 94 43.84 -18.35 -15.09
N VAL A 95 44.88 -18.43 -14.27
CA VAL A 95 44.83 -18.16 -12.82
C VAL A 95 45.87 -17.11 -12.46
N THR A 96 45.48 -16.09 -11.72
CA THR A 96 46.35 -15.00 -11.27
C THR A 96 46.39 -14.95 -9.74
N PHE A 97 47.58 -14.89 -9.16
CA PHE A 97 47.82 -14.69 -7.73
C PHE A 97 48.48 -13.35 -7.44
N THR A 98 48.13 -12.71 -6.33
CA THR A 98 48.73 -11.44 -5.85
C THR A 98 49.25 -11.57 -4.43
N GLU A 99 50.22 -10.74 -4.04
CA GLU A 99 50.81 -10.71 -2.69
C GLU A 99 49.83 -10.09 -1.69
N LYS A 100 49.74 -10.64 -0.47
CA LYS A 100 48.94 -10.12 0.63
C LYS A 100 49.66 -8.93 1.28
N GLU A 101 48.96 -7.81 1.48
CA GLU A 101 49.52 -6.66 2.21
C GLU A 101 49.60 -6.94 3.73
N GLU A 102 50.76 -6.67 4.36
CA GLU A 102 50.98 -6.83 5.82
C GLU A 102 50.53 -5.58 6.61
N GLU A 103 49.81 -5.76 7.72
CA GLU A 103 49.45 -4.68 8.68
C GLU A 103 50.52 -4.50 9.77
N GLU A 104 50.92 -3.25 10.06
CA GLU A 104 51.88 -2.89 11.14
C GLU A 104 51.26 -2.95 12.56
N GLU A 105 52.06 -3.38 13.55
CA GLU A 105 51.70 -3.55 14.97
C GLU A 105 51.47 -2.20 15.71
N TYR A 106 50.35 -2.06 16.45
CA TYR A 106 49.96 -0.81 17.15
C TYR A 106 50.49 -0.71 18.61
N ILE A 107 50.83 0.51 19.07
CA ILE A 107 51.31 0.82 20.43
C ILE A 107 50.18 1.43 21.29
N GLU A 108 49.87 0.81 22.45
CA GLU A 108 48.92 1.33 23.46
C GLU A 108 49.28 2.76 23.92
N THR A 109 48.32 3.69 23.90
CA THR A 109 48.50 5.06 24.44
C THR A 109 47.51 5.34 25.58
N ILE A 110 47.99 6.02 26.63
CA ILE A 110 47.26 6.27 27.88
C ILE A 110 47.42 7.74 28.27
N ASP A 111 46.32 8.39 28.65
CA ASP A 111 46.32 9.69 29.32
C ASP A 111 45.47 9.65 30.60
N THR A 112 45.87 10.43 31.62
CA THR A 112 45.31 10.37 32.97
C THR A 112 45.10 11.77 33.54
N VAL A 113 43.92 12.01 34.11
CA VAL A 113 43.55 13.26 34.80
C VAL A 113 43.03 12.98 36.21
N GLU A 114 43.35 13.86 37.16
CA GLU A 114 42.84 13.79 38.53
C GLU A 114 41.86 14.94 38.80
N VAL A 115 40.69 14.63 39.36
CA VAL A 115 39.64 15.60 39.73
C VAL A 115 39.06 15.23 41.09
N ASN A 116 39.24 16.09 42.09
CA ASN A 116 38.65 15.93 43.44
C ASN A 116 38.85 14.51 44.04
N GLY A 117 40.08 13.99 43.95
CA GLY A 117 40.46 12.66 44.47
C GLY A 117 40.06 11.48 43.58
N VAL A 118 39.46 11.72 42.41
CA VAL A 118 39.12 10.72 41.40
C VAL A 118 40.17 10.74 40.30
N THR A 119 40.67 9.57 39.93
CA THR A 119 41.56 9.36 38.79
C THR A 119 40.73 8.90 37.59
N ILE A 120 40.79 9.64 36.48
CA ILE A 120 40.16 9.28 35.21
C ILE A 120 41.27 8.95 34.22
N LYS A 121 41.24 7.74 33.65
CA LYS A 121 42.24 7.25 32.70
C LYS A 121 41.57 6.87 31.39
N VAL A 122 42.12 7.35 30.27
CA VAL A 122 41.66 7.04 28.91
C VAL A 122 42.77 6.30 28.17
N THR A 123 42.47 5.10 27.68
CA THR A 123 43.41 4.20 27.02
C THR A 123 42.92 3.85 25.62
N THR A 124 43.80 3.86 24.63
CA THR A 124 43.48 3.47 23.24
C THR A 124 44.33 2.29 22.78
N TYR A 125 43.68 1.36 22.06
CA TYR A 125 44.26 0.09 21.62
C TYR A 125 44.38 -0.04 20.10
N SER A 126 44.08 1.01 19.32
CA SER A 126 44.17 0.97 17.85
C SER A 126 44.63 2.29 17.24
N ALA A 127 45.37 2.19 16.12
CA ALA A 127 45.91 3.34 15.41
C ALA A 127 44.80 4.24 14.90
N GLY A 128 44.96 5.56 15.04
CA GLY A 128 44.03 6.54 14.51
C GLY A 128 42.75 6.77 15.33
N VAL A 129 42.54 6.05 16.44
CA VAL A 129 41.37 6.27 17.34
C VAL A 129 41.44 7.65 18.00
N LEU A 130 42.63 8.04 18.47
CA LEU A 130 42.93 9.40 18.94
C LEU A 130 44.20 9.92 18.24
N PRO A 131 44.26 11.22 17.92
CA PRO A 131 45.44 11.82 17.30
C PRO A 131 46.61 11.87 18.28
N LYS A 132 47.84 11.75 17.78
CA LYS A 132 49.05 11.90 18.62
C LYS A 132 49.06 13.28 19.30
N GLY A 133 49.32 13.29 20.61
CA GLY A 133 49.38 14.51 21.41
C GLY A 133 48.03 15.00 21.94
N TYR A 134 47.00 14.14 21.97
CA TYR A 134 45.73 14.43 22.64
C TYR A 134 45.91 14.66 24.15
N GLN A 135 44.95 15.35 24.77
CA GLN A 135 44.87 15.56 26.21
C GLN A 135 43.45 15.31 26.71
N VAL A 136 43.30 14.67 27.86
CA VAL A 136 42.03 14.50 28.58
C VAL A 136 41.90 15.59 29.63
N LYS A 137 40.76 16.28 29.63
CA LYS A 137 40.33 17.16 30.70
C LYS A 137 39.09 16.60 31.36
N ALA A 138 38.95 16.84 32.66
CA ALA A 138 37.71 16.52 33.36
C ALA A 138 37.39 17.57 34.43
N SER A 139 36.10 17.74 34.72
CA SER A 139 35.59 18.53 35.85
C SER A 139 34.39 17.84 36.49
N GLU A 140 34.19 18.03 37.80
CA GLU A 140 33.05 17.45 38.51
C GLU A 140 31.82 18.35 38.40
N LEU A 141 30.66 17.74 38.19
CA LEU A 141 29.37 18.41 37.94
C LEU A 141 28.51 18.47 39.20
N ASP A 142 27.57 19.43 39.22
CA ASP A 142 26.51 19.48 40.22
C ASP A 142 25.51 18.33 40.00
N VAL A 143 25.20 17.60 41.08
CA VAL A 143 24.28 16.45 41.06
C VAL A 143 22.91 16.83 40.49
N SER A 144 22.40 18.02 40.84
CA SER A 144 21.07 18.49 40.39
C SER A 144 20.96 18.63 38.87
N ALA A 145 22.09 18.72 38.15
CA ALA A 145 22.13 18.84 36.69
C ALA A 145 21.85 17.52 35.96
N VAL A 146 21.97 16.37 36.65
CA VAL A 146 21.93 15.02 36.05
C VAL A 146 21.02 14.04 36.81
N GLU A 147 20.73 14.31 38.09
CA GLU A 147 20.04 13.39 39.01
C GLU A 147 18.71 12.87 38.46
N GLY A 148 17.83 13.74 37.98
CA GLY A 148 16.50 13.32 37.52
C GLY A 148 16.53 12.34 36.34
N ALA A 149 17.48 12.50 35.41
CA ALA A 149 17.64 11.60 34.27
C ALA A 149 18.18 10.22 34.70
N VAL A 150 19.07 10.20 35.70
CA VAL A 150 19.62 8.96 36.26
C VAL A 150 18.59 8.22 37.11
N GLU A 151 17.83 8.94 37.93
CA GLU A 151 16.70 8.40 38.71
C GLU A 151 15.69 7.71 37.79
N GLU A 152 15.29 8.36 36.70
CA GLU A 152 14.34 7.79 35.73
C GLU A 152 14.84 6.45 35.16
N LYS A 153 16.12 6.36 34.79
CA LYS A 153 16.70 5.11 34.28
C LYS A 153 16.79 4.02 35.33
N LEU A 154 17.16 4.37 36.56
CA LEU A 154 17.24 3.39 37.66
C LEU A 154 15.84 2.91 38.05
N GLU A 155 14.85 3.79 38.12
CA GLU A 155 13.44 3.44 38.41
C GLU A 155 12.88 2.46 37.38
N ALA A 156 13.20 2.66 36.10
CA ALA A 156 12.84 1.74 35.02
C ALA A 156 13.43 0.33 35.26
N GLU A 157 14.65 0.24 35.78
CA GLU A 157 15.27 -1.03 36.20
C GLU A 157 14.75 -1.55 37.56
N GLY A 158 13.89 -0.80 38.25
CA GLY A 158 13.42 -1.16 39.59
C GLY A 158 14.45 -0.93 40.69
N LYS A 159 15.34 0.04 40.49
CA LYS A 159 16.37 0.41 41.44
C LYS A 159 16.14 1.85 41.91
N GLU A 160 16.56 2.15 43.13
CA GLU A 160 16.54 3.49 43.70
C GLU A 160 17.95 4.05 43.68
N LEU A 161 18.10 5.31 43.28
CA LEU A 161 19.37 6.02 43.35
C LEU A 161 19.78 6.19 44.82
N ASN A 162 20.96 5.71 45.18
CA ASN A 162 21.53 5.87 46.51
C ASN A 162 22.50 7.07 46.55
N GLN A 163 23.48 7.05 45.65
CA GLN A 163 24.52 8.08 45.57
C GLN A 163 24.99 8.19 44.12
N LEU A 164 25.37 9.38 43.67
CA LEU A 164 26.07 9.54 42.40
C LEU A 164 27.18 10.57 42.47
N ARG A 165 28.10 10.48 41.51
CA ARG A 165 29.05 11.52 41.13
C ARG A 165 29.10 11.64 39.62
N ALA A 166 29.23 12.85 39.12
CA ALA A 166 29.16 13.14 37.70
C ALA A 166 30.36 13.97 37.25
N PHE A 167 30.91 13.65 36.08
CA PHE A 167 32.12 14.26 35.53
C PHE A 167 31.88 14.66 34.09
N ASP A 168 32.17 15.92 33.75
CA ASP A 168 32.35 16.35 32.38
C ASP A 168 33.76 15.99 31.94
N ILE A 169 33.89 15.06 30.99
CA ILE A 169 35.16 14.56 30.47
C ILE A 169 35.26 14.98 29.01
N THR A 170 36.33 15.68 28.66
CA THR A 170 36.57 16.23 27.33
C THR A 170 37.93 15.78 26.80
N ILE A 171 38.00 15.39 25.53
CA ILE A 171 39.28 15.13 24.84
C ILE A 171 39.63 16.32 23.96
N LEU A 172 40.86 16.81 24.09
CA LEU A 172 41.42 17.88 23.27
C LEU A 172 42.51 17.33 22.36
N ASP A 173 42.60 17.85 21.13
CA ASP A 173 43.73 17.63 20.26
C ASP A 173 44.96 18.46 20.69
N LYS A 174 46.07 18.29 19.97
CA LYS A 174 47.33 19.01 20.22
C LYS A 174 47.20 20.54 20.15
N ASP A 175 46.18 21.05 19.47
CA ASP A 175 45.90 22.48 19.28
C ASP A 175 44.90 23.01 20.33
N GLY A 176 44.46 22.15 21.26
CA GLY A 176 43.53 22.47 22.33
C GLY A 176 42.07 22.48 21.90
N LYS A 177 41.74 21.91 20.72
CA LYS A 177 40.37 21.82 20.23
C LYS A 177 39.72 20.52 20.69
N GLU A 178 38.47 20.60 21.11
CA GLU A 178 37.67 19.43 21.48
C GLU A 178 37.46 18.48 20.29
N ILE A 179 37.65 17.20 20.56
CA ILE A 179 37.52 16.11 19.61
C ILE A 179 36.79 14.92 20.27
N GLN A 180 36.16 14.12 19.43
CA GLN A 180 35.63 12.81 19.81
C GLN A 180 36.53 11.72 19.22
N PRO A 181 36.69 10.56 19.87
CA PRO A 181 37.51 9.48 19.34
C PRO A 181 36.85 8.91 18.08
N ALA A 182 37.68 8.47 17.12
CA ALA A 182 37.20 7.83 15.89
C ALA A 182 36.71 6.37 16.11
N GLY A 183 36.81 5.87 17.33
CA GLY A 183 36.43 4.52 17.74
C GLY A 183 36.36 4.40 19.27
N GLY A 184 36.10 3.19 19.77
CA GLY A 184 36.00 2.95 21.21
C GLY A 184 37.33 3.10 21.94
N VAL A 185 37.36 3.88 23.01
CA VAL A 185 38.48 3.99 23.95
C VAL A 185 38.07 3.42 25.30
N ARG A 186 39.01 2.87 26.06
CA ARG A 186 38.75 2.38 27.41
C ARG A 186 38.88 3.52 28.41
N VAL A 187 37.84 3.74 29.19
CA VAL A 187 37.80 4.71 30.29
C VAL A 187 37.81 3.96 31.62
N GLU A 188 38.60 4.46 32.56
CA GLU A 188 38.58 4.03 33.96
C GLU A 188 38.33 5.26 34.84
N ILE A 189 37.37 5.18 35.76
CA ILE A 189 37.08 6.22 36.76
C ILE A 189 37.27 5.57 38.13
N ILE A 190 38.32 5.96 38.84
CA ILE A 190 38.83 5.28 40.04
C ILE A 190 38.86 6.27 41.21
N GLY A 191 38.49 5.83 42.40
CA GLY A 191 38.45 6.65 43.62
C GLY A 191 37.14 7.43 43.78
N THR A 192 36.04 6.99 43.14
CA THR A 192 34.77 7.74 43.19
C THR A 192 34.15 7.78 44.59
N GLY A 193 34.27 6.68 45.35
CA GLY A 193 33.64 6.52 46.65
C GLY A 193 32.10 6.42 46.59
N VAL A 194 31.54 6.10 45.42
CA VAL A 194 30.09 5.92 45.24
C VAL A 194 29.67 4.56 45.80
N GLU A 195 28.72 4.57 46.74
CA GLU A 195 28.19 3.37 47.39
C GLU A 195 26.79 2.99 46.86
N GLY A 196 26.48 1.69 46.89
CA GLY A 196 25.19 1.12 46.49
C GLY A 196 25.25 -0.41 46.48
N GLU A 197 24.11 -1.09 46.43
CA GLU A 197 24.05 -2.54 46.20
C GLU A 197 24.55 -2.89 44.78
N SER A 198 24.28 -2.01 43.82
CA SER A 198 24.71 -2.10 42.43
C SER A 198 25.13 -0.72 41.91
N VAL A 199 26.24 -0.64 41.20
CA VAL A 199 26.76 0.60 40.58
C VAL A 199 26.62 0.52 39.07
N SER A 200 26.12 1.61 38.48
CA SER A 200 26.00 1.78 37.03
C SER A 200 26.66 3.08 36.58
N VAL A 201 27.09 3.13 35.32
CA VAL A 201 27.68 4.28 34.67
C VAL A 201 26.77 4.75 33.56
N PHE A 202 26.45 6.03 33.57
CA PHE A 202 25.60 6.69 32.59
C PHE A 202 26.41 7.71 31.78
N HIS A 203 25.98 7.94 30.55
CA HIS A 203 26.47 8.99 29.66
C HIS A 203 25.34 9.97 29.34
N MET A 204 25.63 11.26 29.32
CA MET A 204 24.71 12.32 28.95
C MET A 204 25.43 13.36 28.08
N GLU A 205 24.80 13.81 26.99
CA GLU A 205 25.37 14.84 26.11
C GLU A 205 25.55 16.18 26.82
N ASN A 206 24.58 16.58 27.66
CA ASN A 206 24.62 17.77 28.51
C ASN A 206 23.56 17.69 29.63
N SER A 207 23.47 18.74 30.45
CA SER A 207 22.45 18.82 31.51
C SER A 207 21.04 18.87 30.91
N GLY A 208 20.16 18.00 31.40
CA GLY A 208 18.79 17.87 30.92
C GLY A 208 18.62 16.96 29.69
N SER A 209 19.70 16.38 29.16
CA SER A 209 19.62 15.29 28.17
C SER A 209 19.20 13.96 28.83
N ASP A 210 18.75 13.00 28.03
CA ASP A 210 18.49 11.64 28.51
C ASP A 210 19.80 10.96 28.95
N ALA A 211 19.73 10.16 30.02
CA ALA A 211 20.86 9.36 30.47
C ALA A 211 20.92 8.02 29.72
N GLU A 212 22.08 7.66 29.18
CA GLU A 212 22.33 6.37 28.52
C GLU A 212 23.20 5.47 29.40
N ILE A 213 22.80 4.21 29.58
CA ILE A 213 23.59 3.26 30.38
C ILE A 213 24.80 2.79 29.56
N VAL A 214 26.01 3.07 30.05
CA VAL A 214 27.28 2.65 29.42
C VAL A 214 27.89 1.44 30.12
N ALA A 215 27.66 1.30 31.42
CA ALA A 215 27.98 0.10 32.17
C ALA A 215 26.99 -0.08 33.32
N LYS A 216 26.72 -1.33 33.70
CA LYS A 216 25.78 -1.63 34.78
C LYS A 216 26.27 -2.75 35.69
N ASP A 217 25.56 -2.93 36.80
CA ASP A 217 25.68 -4.05 37.72
C ASP A 217 27.10 -4.27 38.25
N ARG A 218 27.80 -3.16 38.54
CA ARG A 218 29.13 -3.17 39.13
C ARG A 218 29.03 -3.24 40.64
N THR A 219 29.99 -3.93 41.25
CA THR A 219 30.07 -4.09 42.71
C THR A 219 30.94 -3.02 43.38
N SER A 220 31.50 -2.11 42.60
CA SER A 220 32.41 -1.06 43.05
C SER A 220 32.11 0.26 42.32
N GLY A 221 32.31 1.37 43.02
CA GLY A 221 32.34 2.72 42.45
C GLY A 221 33.54 2.96 41.53
N ASP A 222 34.55 2.10 41.56
CA ASP A 222 35.67 2.12 40.61
C ASP A 222 35.28 1.35 39.36
N VAL A 223 35.12 2.07 38.25
CA VAL A 223 34.47 1.56 37.05
C VAL A 223 35.39 1.62 35.86
N SER A 224 35.23 0.65 34.95
CA SER A 224 35.87 0.63 33.65
C SER A 224 34.89 0.22 32.56
N PHE A 225 34.91 0.97 31.46
CA PHE A 225 33.98 0.83 30.34
C PHE A 225 34.61 1.33 29.03
N THR A 226 33.95 1.06 27.91
CA THR A 226 34.35 1.56 26.59
C THR A 226 33.48 2.77 26.23
N ALA A 227 34.10 3.84 25.77
CA ALA A 227 33.46 5.09 25.36
C ALA A 227 33.79 5.42 23.90
N SER A 228 32.81 5.92 23.15
CA SER A 228 32.99 6.45 21.78
C SER A 228 32.63 7.94 21.67
N SER A 229 32.18 8.53 22.77
CA SER A 229 31.79 9.92 22.91
C SER A 229 32.22 10.42 24.29
N PHE A 230 32.39 11.72 24.44
CA PHE A 230 32.91 12.36 25.64
C PHE A 230 32.13 13.64 25.91
N SER A 231 31.44 13.62 27.04
CA SER A 231 30.68 14.71 27.64
C SER A 231 30.50 14.33 29.11
N TYR A 232 29.27 14.16 29.61
CA TYR A 232 29.02 13.87 31.01
C TYR A 232 28.97 12.36 31.25
N TYR A 233 29.80 11.90 32.19
CA TYR A 233 29.79 10.53 32.71
C TYR A 233 29.40 10.53 34.17
N ILE A 234 28.38 9.73 34.51
CA ILE A 234 27.81 9.66 35.86
C ILE A 234 28.01 8.26 36.42
N VAL A 235 28.68 8.16 37.57
CA VAL A 235 28.79 6.92 38.34
C VAL A 235 27.73 6.97 39.43
N ALA A 236 26.75 6.08 39.37
CA ALA A 236 25.62 6.05 40.29
C ALA A 236 25.48 4.68 40.97
N GLY A 237 25.51 4.70 42.30
CA GLY A 237 25.18 3.58 43.15
C GLY A 237 23.68 3.54 43.41
N SER A 238 23.14 2.33 43.42
CA SER A 238 21.72 2.07 43.48
C SER A 238 21.40 0.89 44.38
N THR A 239 20.16 0.83 44.85
CA THR A 239 19.62 -0.24 45.70
C THR A 239 18.44 -0.87 44.97
N GLU A 240 18.30 -2.20 45.03
CA GLU A 240 17.12 -2.86 44.45
C GLU A 240 15.85 -2.42 45.18
N ILE A 241 14.88 -1.89 44.44
CA ILE A 241 13.55 -1.62 45.00
C ILE A 241 12.85 -2.97 45.10
N ALA A 242 12.76 -3.48 46.32
CA ALA A 242 12.09 -4.74 46.55
C ALA A 242 10.66 -4.73 45.98
N SER A 243 10.33 -5.85 45.32
CA SER A 243 9.16 -6.05 44.44
C SER A 243 7.79 -5.67 45.03
N TYR A 244 7.70 -5.46 46.34
CA TYR A 244 6.49 -5.01 47.04
C TYR A 244 6.13 -3.53 46.83
N ALA A 245 7.03 -2.68 46.32
CA ALA A 245 6.72 -1.27 46.05
C ALA A 245 6.00 -1.05 44.70
N LYS A 246 6.28 -1.88 43.67
CA LYS A 246 5.71 -1.74 42.31
C LYS A 246 4.23 -2.14 42.18
N SER A 247 3.65 -2.88 43.14
CA SER A 247 2.23 -3.32 43.09
C SER A 247 1.25 -2.43 43.85
N ASN A 248 1.72 -1.43 44.61
CA ASN A 248 0.82 -0.63 45.43
C ASN A 248 0.08 0.41 44.59
N SER A 249 -1.24 0.42 44.76
CA SER A 249 -2.13 1.41 44.20
C SER A 249 -2.49 2.40 45.30
N TYR A 250 -2.17 3.67 45.10
CA TYR A 250 -2.44 4.76 46.04
C TYR A 250 -3.66 5.55 45.59
N LYS A 251 -4.40 6.13 46.54
CA LYS A 251 -5.55 7.00 46.22
C LYS A 251 -5.06 8.25 45.50
N LEU A 252 -5.74 8.59 44.40
CA LEU A 252 -5.50 9.78 43.62
C LEU A 252 -6.72 10.71 43.74
N TYR A 253 -6.56 11.83 44.43
CA TYR A 253 -7.62 12.78 44.69
C TYR A 253 -7.72 13.75 43.52
N CYS A 254 -8.81 13.69 42.76
CA CYS A 254 -8.95 14.44 41.53
C CYS A 254 -9.65 15.79 41.82
N TYR A 255 -9.11 16.88 41.28
CA TYR A 255 -9.62 18.23 41.47
C TYR A 255 -9.64 19.01 40.16
N THR A 256 -10.64 19.86 39.98
CA THR A 256 -10.65 20.81 38.84
C THR A 256 -10.81 22.23 39.31
N LEU A 257 -10.17 23.18 38.63
CA LEU A 257 -10.42 24.59 38.86
C LEU A 257 -11.90 24.89 38.66
N ILE A 258 -12.48 25.65 39.58
CA ILE A 258 -13.82 26.21 39.39
C ILE A 258 -13.75 27.13 38.15
N PRO A 259 -14.64 26.95 37.16
CA PRO A 259 -14.62 27.77 35.96
C PRO A 259 -14.54 29.27 36.25
N GLY A 260 -13.55 29.94 35.66
CA GLY A 260 -13.28 31.38 35.84
C GLY A 260 -12.31 31.75 36.96
N LEU A 261 -11.83 30.78 37.77
CA LEU A 261 -10.82 31.01 38.81
C LEU A 261 -9.42 30.56 38.36
N GLN A 262 -8.41 31.11 39.04
CA GLN A 262 -7.00 30.76 38.86
C GLN A 262 -6.45 30.14 40.15
N GLU A 263 -5.34 29.42 40.05
CA GLU A 263 -4.64 28.91 41.23
C GLU A 263 -4.18 30.06 42.15
N GLY A 264 -4.20 29.84 43.46
CA GLY A 264 -3.69 30.80 44.45
C GLY A 264 -4.59 32.00 44.76
N VAL A 265 -5.75 32.16 44.12
CA VAL A 265 -6.67 33.29 44.37
C VAL A 265 -7.33 33.26 45.77
N SER A 266 -7.28 32.12 46.46
CA SER A 266 -7.71 31.98 47.85
C SER A 266 -6.83 30.97 48.59
N SER A 267 -6.62 31.22 49.88
CA SER A 267 -5.96 30.27 50.79
C SER A 267 -6.87 29.11 51.19
N ASN A 268 -8.17 29.16 50.89
CA ASN A 268 -9.11 28.07 51.08
C ASN A 268 -9.28 27.28 49.77
N PRO A 269 -8.74 26.05 49.67
CA PRO A 269 -8.81 25.26 48.44
C PRO A 269 -10.24 24.99 47.96
N ASN A 270 -11.21 24.88 48.88
CA ASN A 270 -12.62 24.66 48.53
C ASN A 270 -13.26 25.87 47.83
N GLN A 271 -12.61 27.04 47.81
CA GLN A 271 -13.06 28.21 47.05
C GLN A 271 -12.43 28.29 45.65
N VAL A 272 -11.50 27.39 45.33
CA VAL A 272 -10.74 27.40 44.06
C VAL A 272 -10.97 26.12 43.26
N TRP A 273 -11.16 25.00 43.95
CA TRP A 273 -11.20 23.67 43.36
C TRP A 273 -12.52 22.94 43.63
N ASN A 274 -13.07 22.30 42.61
CA ASN A 274 -14.12 21.29 42.76
C ASN A 274 -13.49 19.90 42.99
N GLY A 275 -14.09 19.08 43.84
CA GLY A 275 -13.72 17.66 43.96
C GLY A 275 -14.31 16.85 42.82
N MET A 276 -13.49 16.04 42.15
CA MET A 276 -13.86 15.24 40.96
C MET A 276 -13.92 13.73 41.25
N GLY A 277 -13.87 13.34 42.52
CA GLY A 277 -13.81 11.96 42.95
C GLY A 277 -12.39 11.48 43.22
N VAL A 278 -12.29 10.20 43.54
CA VAL A 278 -11.02 9.54 43.89
C VAL A 278 -10.77 8.41 42.88
N GLY A 279 -9.66 8.54 42.16
CA GLY A 279 -9.08 7.49 41.34
C GLY A 279 -7.95 6.77 42.09
N SER A 280 -7.05 6.16 41.33
CA SER A 280 -5.83 5.59 41.88
C SER A 280 -4.62 5.82 40.98
N ILE A 281 -3.43 5.81 41.57
CA ILE A 281 -2.15 5.82 40.87
C ILE A 281 -1.27 4.67 41.37
N SER A 282 -0.66 3.93 40.44
CA SER A 282 0.26 2.82 40.74
C SER A 282 1.57 2.97 39.97
N GLY A 283 2.58 2.15 40.30
CA GLY A 283 3.89 2.24 39.66
C GLY A 283 4.69 3.48 40.05
N VAL A 284 4.36 4.08 41.20
CA VAL A 284 5.08 5.20 41.83
C VAL A 284 5.35 4.86 43.29
N ASN A 285 6.32 5.54 43.92
CA ASN A 285 6.55 5.42 45.35
C ASN A 285 5.34 5.88 46.17
N ALA A 286 5.29 5.48 47.45
CA ALA A 286 4.27 6.00 48.37
C ALA A 286 4.35 7.53 48.46
N PRO A 287 3.23 8.25 48.62
CA PRO A 287 3.23 9.71 48.64
C PRO A 287 4.08 10.29 49.80
N SER A 288 4.25 9.54 50.89
CA SER A 288 5.12 9.91 52.02
C SER A 288 6.61 9.90 51.70
N ARG A 289 7.04 9.32 50.58
CA ARG A 289 8.43 9.32 50.12
C ARG A 289 8.79 10.57 49.34
N TYR A 290 7.79 11.30 48.85
CA TYR A 290 8.00 12.54 48.12
C TYR A 290 7.83 13.75 49.04
N SER A 291 8.57 14.82 48.75
CA SER A 291 8.32 16.13 49.36
C SER A 291 6.98 16.71 48.89
N ILE A 292 6.24 17.37 49.79
CA ILE A 292 5.01 18.09 49.43
C ILE A 292 5.34 19.13 48.35
N GLY A 293 4.50 19.20 47.31
CA GLY A 293 4.69 20.05 46.14
C GLY A 293 5.46 19.40 44.99
N LYS A 294 6.02 18.19 45.18
CA LYS A 294 6.68 17.46 44.07
C LYS A 294 5.66 17.14 42.99
N ILE A 295 5.96 17.59 41.77
CA ILE A 295 5.21 17.25 40.56
C ILE A 295 5.74 15.91 40.04
N ILE A 296 4.82 14.97 39.79
CA ILE A 296 5.11 13.62 39.26
C ILE A 296 4.28 13.33 38.00
N THR A 297 3.90 14.38 37.27
CA THR A 297 3.10 14.27 36.05
C THR A 297 3.81 13.36 35.04
N GLY A 298 3.07 12.43 34.44
CA GLY A 298 3.62 11.44 33.51
C GLY A 298 4.20 10.19 34.17
N GLN A 299 4.37 10.17 35.50
CA GLN A 299 4.81 8.98 36.23
C GLN A 299 3.65 8.09 36.64
N GLY A 300 3.89 6.78 36.64
CA GLY A 300 2.92 5.77 37.07
C GLY A 300 1.74 5.56 36.11
N ASN A 301 0.80 4.74 36.57
CA ASN A 301 -0.43 4.42 35.85
C ASN A 301 -1.63 4.97 36.63
N ILE A 302 -2.41 5.83 35.98
CA ILE A 302 -3.60 6.45 36.57
C ILE A 302 -4.85 5.69 36.17
N THR A 303 -5.63 5.29 37.17
CA THR A 303 -7.04 4.90 37.01
C THR A 303 -7.91 6.08 37.44
N TYR A 304 -8.60 6.69 36.49
CA TYR A 304 -9.51 7.80 36.75
C TYR A 304 -10.77 7.36 37.52
N PRO A 305 -11.47 8.29 38.20
CA PRO A 305 -12.81 8.06 38.71
C PRO A 305 -13.74 7.50 37.61
N SER A 306 -14.61 6.55 37.96
CA SER A 306 -15.56 5.93 37.02
C SER A 306 -16.65 6.89 36.53
N SER A 307 -16.89 7.97 37.27
CA SER A 307 -17.80 9.05 36.92
C SER A 307 -17.35 10.34 37.62
N TYR A 308 -17.80 11.47 37.10
CA TYR A 308 -17.53 12.79 37.65
C TYR A 308 -18.84 13.47 38.06
N PRO A 309 -18.83 14.32 39.09
CA PRO A 309 -20.04 14.92 39.63
C PRO A 309 -20.61 15.97 38.66
N ASP A 310 -21.91 16.23 38.76
CA ASP A 310 -22.48 17.45 38.17
C ASP A 310 -21.91 18.67 38.91
N ILE A 311 -21.62 19.74 38.17
CA ILE A 311 -21.13 20.99 38.73
C ILE A 311 -22.17 22.09 38.55
N ASN A 312 -22.19 23.06 39.45
CA ASN A 312 -23.02 24.25 39.31
C ASN A 312 -22.12 25.47 39.08
N VAL A 313 -22.36 26.18 37.98
CA VAL A 313 -21.67 27.43 37.66
C VAL A 313 -22.73 28.50 37.45
N SER A 314 -22.72 29.54 38.29
CA SER A 314 -23.66 30.66 38.21
C SER A 314 -25.15 30.24 38.20
N GLY A 315 -25.50 29.17 38.93
CA GLY A 315 -26.87 28.64 39.00
C GLY A 315 -27.21 27.62 37.92
N ILE A 316 -26.35 27.41 36.93
CA ILE A 316 -26.55 26.45 35.84
C ILE A 316 -25.84 25.15 36.18
N ALA A 317 -26.57 24.03 36.13
CA ALA A 317 -26.02 22.70 36.31
C ALA A 317 -25.40 22.19 35.01
N TYR A 318 -24.16 21.69 35.07
CA TYR A 318 -23.48 21.04 33.96
C TYR A 318 -23.15 19.59 34.31
N LYS A 319 -23.34 18.70 33.33
CA LYS A 319 -23.01 17.28 33.44
C LYS A 319 -21.68 16.97 32.81
N TYR A 320 -20.94 16.01 33.36
CA TYR A 320 -19.70 15.57 32.72
C TYR A 320 -19.97 14.93 31.36
N ALA A 321 -19.12 15.25 30.39
CA ALA A 321 -18.99 14.53 29.15
C ALA A 321 -17.52 14.18 28.92
N ALA A 322 -17.26 12.94 28.51
CA ALA A 322 -15.93 12.53 28.12
C ALA A 322 -15.47 13.31 26.87
N THR A 323 -14.22 13.75 26.86
CA THR A 323 -13.60 14.43 25.71
C THR A 323 -13.80 13.60 24.43
N GLY A 324 -14.26 14.24 23.36
CA GLY A 324 -14.55 13.57 22.08
C GLY A 324 -15.93 12.91 21.98
N SER A 325 -16.69 12.77 23.09
CA SER A 325 -18.05 12.22 23.04
C SER A 325 -19.06 13.15 22.37
N GLU A 326 -20.22 12.63 21.97
CA GLU A 326 -21.31 13.44 21.39
C GLU A 326 -21.77 14.58 22.33
N ASN A 327 -21.71 14.35 23.64
CA ASN A 327 -22.11 15.31 24.66
C ASN A 327 -20.99 16.28 25.04
N ALA A 328 -19.73 16.04 24.63
CA ALA A 328 -18.56 16.88 24.94
C ALA A 328 -18.70 18.33 24.45
N TYR A 329 -19.76 18.61 23.72
CA TYR A 329 -20.00 19.79 22.91
C TYR A 329 -21.42 20.31 23.00
N LYS A 330 -22.28 19.62 23.76
CA LYS A 330 -23.68 19.97 23.92
C LYS A 330 -23.82 20.94 25.06
N GLU A 331 -24.73 21.88 24.89
CA GLU A 331 -25.10 22.79 25.96
C GLU A 331 -25.48 22.04 27.25
N GLY A 332 -25.00 22.52 28.40
CA GLY A 332 -25.25 21.88 29.70
C GLY A 332 -24.31 20.73 30.04
N TYR A 333 -23.25 20.53 29.25
CA TYR A 333 -22.17 19.58 29.56
C TYR A 333 -20.83 20.27 29.76
N TYR A 334 -19.94 19.62 30.49
CA TYR A 334 -18.56 20.07 30.68
C TYR A 334 -17.57 18.95 30.38
N THR A 335 -16.38 19.31 29.91
CA THR A 335 -15.25 18.39 29.74
C THR A 335 -14.13 18.76 30.69
N ILE A 336 -13.30 17.79 31.05
CA ILE A 336 -12.13 18.00 31.93
C ILE A 336 -10.86 17.82 31.11
N GLU A 337 -9.89 18.70 31.31
CA GLU A 337 -8.52 18.56 30.85
C GLU A 337 -7.59 18.51 32.06
N TRP A 338 -6.94 17.37 32.27
CA TRP A 338 -5.99 17.16 33.37
C TRP A 338 -4.62 17.72 32.98
N PHE A 339 -3.97 18.45 33.88
CA PHE A 339 -2.70 19.11 33.59
C PHE A 339 -1.57 18.81 34.58
N ARG A 340 -1.85 18.30 35.80
CA ARG A 340 -0.79 18.05 36.79
C ARG A 340 -1.13 16.93 37.76
N THR A 341 -0.18 16.01 37.97
CA THR A 341 -0.15 15.12 39.14
C THR A 341 0.86 15.65 40.15
N ILE A 342 0.44 15.87 41.40
CA ILE A 342 1.28 16.51 42.43
C ILE A 342 1.10 15.84 43.80
N VAL A 343 2.14 15.92 44.62
CA VAL A 343 2.10 15.46 46.01
C VAL A 343 1.61 16.59 46.93
N SER A 344 0.61 16.32 47.74
CA SER A 344 -0.05 17.30 48.61
C SER A 344 -0.11 16.82 50.06
N GLY A 345 0.03 17.74 51.02
CA GLY A 345 -0.20 17.47 52.44
C GLY A 345 -1.69 17.43 52.76
N GLY A 346 -2.31 16.25 52.64
CA GLY A 346 -3.74 16.01 52.86
C GLY A 346 -4.61 16.21 51.62
N ALA A 347 -5.93 16.09 51.81
CA ALA A 347 -6.94 16.23 50.76
C ALA A 347 -8.21 16.87 51.35
N ASN A 348 -8.94 17.65 50.55
CA ASN A 348 -10.16 18.34 50.97
C ASN A 348 -11.34 17.94 50.08
N ALA A 349 -12.55 18.34 50.46
CA ALA A 349 -13.76 17.91 49.75
C ALA A 349 -14.00 18.63 48.41
N GLY A 350 -13.31 19.75 48.18
CA GLY A 350 -13.60 20.68 47.11
C GLY A 350 -14.90 21.47 47.34
N ASN A 351 -15.16 22.45 46.48
CA ASN A 351 -16.31 23.36 46.55
C ASN A 351 -17.67 22.64 46.54
N ASN A 352 -17.74 21.49 45.85
CA ASN A 352 -18.93 20.68 45.72
C ASN A 352 -19.07 19.58 46.80
N GLY A 353 -18.11 19.47 47.72
CA GLY A 353 -18.18 18.51 48.83
C GLY A 353 -18.04 17.04 48.42
N VAL A 354 -17.49 16.75 47.24
CA VAL A 354 -17.47 15.40 46.66
C VAL A 354 -16.30 14.55 47.16
N ASN A 355 -15.11 15.13 47.29
CA ASN A 355 -13.93 14.37 47.68
C ASN A 355 -13.94 14.05 49.19
N PRO A 356 -13.37 12.91 49.62
CA PRO A 356 -13.14 12.66 51.04
C PRO A 356 -12.00 13.55 51.58
N VAL A 357 -12.09 13.91 52.86
CA VAL A 357 -11.08 14.74 53.54
C VAL A 357 -9.98 13.86 54.15
N VAL A 358 -8.72 14.26 53.95
CA VAL A 358 -7.53 13.66 54.57
C VAL A 358 -6.77 14.76 55.33
N PRO A 359 -6.34 14.52 56.58
CA PRO A 359 -5.60 15.50 57.37
C PRO A 359 -4.33 16.02 56.68
N PHE A 360 -3.99 17.29 56.95
CA PHE A 360 -2.88 18.01 56.29
C PHE A 360 -1.50 17.34 56.47
N GLU A 361 -1.32 16.58 57.55
CA GLU A 361 -0.05 15.90 57.87
C GLU A 361 0.17 14.60 57.08
N THR A 362 -0.77 14.19 56.23
CA THR A 362 -0.68 12.96 55.43
C THR A 362 -0.43 13.28 53.97
N ASN A 363 0.74 12.92 53.43
CA ASN A 363 1.00 13.09 52.01
C ASN A 363 0.03 12.26 51.16
N THR A 364 -0.51 12.87 50.12
CA THR A 364 -1.45 12.27 49.15
C THR A 364 -1.05 12.65 47.73
N PHE A 365 -1.57 11.93 46.74
CA PHE A 365 -1.47 12.33 45.34
C PHE A 365 -2.73 13.06 44.89
N HIS A 366 -2.56 14.21 44.27
CA HIS A 366 -3.63 14.97 43.64
C HIS A 366 -3.46 14.93 42.12
N LEU A 367 -4.58 14.91 41.42
CA LEU A 367 -4.65 15.11 39.97
C LEU A 367 -5.47 16.36 39.70
N ASP A 368 -4.82 17.40 39.19
CA ASP A 368 -5.39 18.71 38.96
C ASP A 368 -5.76 18.87 37.48
N GLY A 369 -6.92 19.46 37.24
CA GLY A 369 -7.44 19.72 35.90
C GLY A 369 -8.21 21.03 35.78
N GLN A 370 -8.62 21.35 34.56
CA GLN A 370 -9.48 22.49 34.26
C GLN A 370 -10.75 22.03 33.53
N ILE A 371 -11.81 22.81 33.69
CA ILE A 371 -13.11 22.54 33.08
C ILE A 371 -13.32 23.46 31.87
N THR A 372 -13.78 22.90 30.77
CA THR A 372 -14.42 23.66 29.68
C THR A 372 -15.94 23.50 29.76
N LEU A 373 -16.66 24.61 29.87
CA LEU A 373 -18.13 24.63 29.83
C LEU A 373 -18.63 24.68 28.39
N ASN A 374 -19.54 23.79 28.03
CA ASN A 374 -20.28 23.90 26.79
C ASN A 374 -21.54 24.72 27.05
N GLU A 375 -21.41 26.03 26.90
CA GLU A 375 -22.53 26.97 27.07
C GLU A 375 -23.46 27.04 25.86
N LYS A 376 -23.00 26.57 24.70
CA LYS A 376 -23.80 26.47 23.47
C LYS A 376 -23.49 25.15 22.78
N SER A 377 -24.51 24.53 22.20
CA SER A 377 -24.32 23.35 21.36
C SER A 377 -23.43 23.68 20.17
N LYS A 378 -22.43 22.86 19.88
CA LYS A 378 -21.52 23.01 18.73
C LYS A 378 -21.63 21.82 17.78
N TYR A 379 -21.90 22.07 16.50
CA TYR A 379 -22.07 21.07 15.46
C TYR A 379 -20.91 21.08 14.47
N THR A 380 -20.62 19.90 13.91
CA THR A 380 -19.61 19.71 12.87
C THR A 380 -20.24 19.94 11.50
N VAL A 381 -19.62 20.82 10.72
CA VAL A 381 -19.93 21.02 9.30
C VAL A 381 -18.77 20.45 8.50
N THR A 382 -19.07 19.50 7.61
CA THR A 382 -18.08 18.85 6.76
C THR A 382 -18.36 19.18 5.31
N PHE A 383 -17.35 19.66 4.61
CA PHE A 383 -17.40 19.79 3.16
C PHE A 383 -16.73 18.58 2.53
N ARG A 384 -17.39 18.00 1.53
CA ARG A 384 -16.93 16.84 0.80
C ARG A 384 -16.98 17.14 -0.69
N VAL A 385 -15.92 16.85 -1.44
CA VAL A 385 -15.89 17.10 -2.89
C VAL A 385 -15.60 15.82 -3.65
N GLN A 386 -16.45 15.51 -4.62
CA GLN A 386 -16.18 14.54 -5.66
C GLN A 386 -15.30 15.23 -6.71
N GLU A 387 -13.99 15.01 -6.56
CA GLU A 387 -12.98 15.63 -7.43
C GLU A 387 -13.05 15.07 -8.85
N PRO A 388 -12.57 15.83 -9.86
CA PRO A 388 -12.52 15.36 -11.25
C PRO A 388 -11.94 13.95 -11.40
N GLY A 389 -12.70 13.05 -12.03
CA GLY A 389 -12.30 11.67 -12.28
C GLY A 389 -12.47 10.70 -11.12
N ASN A 390 -12.85 11.17 -9.92
CA ASN A 390 -13.11 10.30 -8.77
C ASN A 390 -14.59 9.89 -8.68
N SER A 391 -14.82 8.63 -8.30
CA SER A 391 -16.15 8.13 -7.91
C SER A 391 -16.56 8.60 -6.52
N ASP A 392 -15.59 8.78 -5.62
CA ASP A 392 -15.83 9.04 -4.20
C ASP A 392 -15.60 10.50 -3.79
N PHE A 393 -16.24 10.84 -2.67
CA PHE A 393 -16.15 12.15 -2.03
C PHE A 393 -14.98 12.22 -1.05
N THR A 394 -14.16 13.25 -1.18
CA THR A 394 -13.03 13.53 -0.28
C THR A 394 -13.37 14.66 0.69
N ILE A 395 -12.94 14.55 1.94
CA ILE A 395 -13.16 15.60 2.95
C ILE A 395 -12.24 16.80 2.66
N GLN A 396 -12.82 17.99 2.70
CA GLN A 396 -12.11 19.25 2.57
C GLN A 396 -11.85 19.81 3.97
N SER A 397 -10.78 19.35 4.62
CA SER A 397 -10.47 19.64 6.03
C SER A 397 -10.28 21.13 6.32
N ASP A 398 -9.72 21.88 5.37
CA ASP A 398 -9.44 23.33 5.54
C ASP A 398 -10.72 24.18 5.64
N TYR A 399 -11.85 23.61 5.22
CA TYR A 399 -13.16 24.27 5.21
C TYR A 399 -14.10 23.67 6.25
N SER A 400 -13.93 22.37 6.52
CA SER A 400 -14.70 21.63 7.52
C SER A 400 -14.37 22.14 8.92
N ARG A 401 -15.39 22.48 9.70
CA ARG A 401 -15.21 23.16 10.99
C ARG A 401 -16.34 22.86 11.94
N ARG A 402 -16.15 23.25 13.19
CA ARG A 402 -17.20 23.23 14.20
C ARG A 402 -17.76 24.63 14.40
N VAL A 403 -19.07 24.73 14.43
CA VAL A 403 -19.80 26.00 14.59
C VAL A 403 -20.84 25.85 15.71
N VAL A 404 -21.21 26.98 16.32
CA VAL A 404 -22.30 26.99 17.30
C VAL A 404 -23.65 26.70 16.63
N SER A 405 -24.60 26.14 17.37
CA SER A 405 -25.98 26.00 16.95
C SER A 405 -26.55 27.35 16.51
N GLY A 406 -27.28 27.35 15.40
CA GLY A 406 -27.83 28.56 14.79
C GLY A 406 -26.85 29.34 13.90
N TYR A 407 -25.61 28.87 13.73
CA TYR A 407 -24.65 29.51 12.83
C TYR A 407 -25.19 29.56 11.41
N ALA A 408 -25.13 30.73 10.77
CA ALA A 408 -25.71 30.91 9.45
C ALA A 408 -24.86 30.19 8.39
N GLU A 409 -25.50 29.39 7.55
CA GLU A 409 -24.80 28.61 6.50
C GLU A 409 -24.08 29.51 5.49
N ARG A 410 -24.60 30.73 5.27
CA ARG A 410 -24.00 31.72 4.37
C ARG A 410 -22.59 32.13 4.81
N ASP A 411 -22.33 32.12 6.12
CA ASP A 411 -21.06 32.56 6.72
C ASP A 411 -20.01 31.44 6.73
N LEU A 412 -20.37 30.21 6.31
CA LEU A 412 -19.40 29.12 6.14
C LEU A 412 -18.40 29.47 5.05
N ASN A 413 -17.10 29.32 5.35
CA ASN A 413 -16.06 29.33 4.32
C ASN A 413 -16.18 28.05 3.50
N LYS A 414 -16.41 28.18 2.19
CA LYS A 414 -16.69 27.05 1.29
C LYS A 414 -15.45 26.73 0.45
N PRO A 415 -15.23 25.47 0.08
CA PRO A 415 -14.16 25.12 -0.85
C PRO A 415 -14.29 25.85 -2.20
N PRO A 416 -13.16 26.13 -2.87
CA PRO A 416 -13.10 26.73 -4.19
C PRO A 416 -13.94 25.96 -5.22
N THR A 417 -14.55 26.72 -6.13
CA THR A 417 -15.48 26.19 -7.16
C THR A 417 -15.05 26.56 -8.58
N GLU A 418 -13.82 27.03 -8.75
CA GLU A 418 -13.28 27.35 -10.07
C GLU A 418 -13.15 26.08 -10.92
N ARG A 419 -13.05 26.29 -12.23
CA ARG A 419 -12.83 25.20 -13.18
C ARG A 419 -11.50 24.52 -12.91
N LYS A 420 -11.45 23.21 -13.15
CA LYS A 420 -10.26 22.39 -12.97
C LYS A 420 -9.87 21.72 -14.28
N VAL A 421 -8.58 21.61 -14.55
CA VAL A 421 -8.04 20.82 -15.66
C VAL A 421 -7.25 19.66 -15.08
N VAL A 422 -7.68 18.43 -15.37
CA VAL A 422 -7.04 17.20 -14.90
C VAL A 422 -6.82 16.31 -16.10
N ASN A 423 -5.57 15.90 -16.34
CA ASN A 423 -5.18 15.05 -17.48
C ASN A 423 -5.66 15.59 -18.84
N GLY A 424 -5.60 16.92 -19.04
CA GLY A 424 -6.03 17.57 -20.28
C GLY A 424 -7.55 17.70 -20.46
N LYS A 425 -8.36 17.23 -19.51
CA LYS A 425 -9.82 17.38 -19.51
C LYS A 425 -10.24 18.52 -18.57
N GLU A 426 -11.12 19.40 -19.05
CA GLU A 426 -11.68 20.50 -18.25
C GLU A 426 -12.95 20.04 -17.52
N TYR A 427 -13.07 20.40 -16.25
CA TYR A 427 -14.22 20.10 -15.39
C TYR A 427 -14.78 21.39 -14.81
N ILE A 428 -16.11 21.46 -14.75
CA ILE A 428 -16.85 22.56 -14.13
C ILE A 428 -17.50 22.09 -12.83
N PHE A 429 -17.54 22.98 -11.85
CA PHE A 429 -18.25 22.72 -10.60
C PHE A 429 -19.76 22.80 -10.84
N GLU A 430 -20.46 21.67 -10.69
CA GLU A 430 -21.91 21.57 -10.91
C GLU A 430 -22.70 22.26 -9.80
N GLY A 431 -22.23 22.11 -8.56
CA GLY A 431 -22.82 22.73 -7.39
C GLY A 431 -22.56 21.97 -6.09
N TRP A 432 -23.08 22.56 -5.01
CA TRP A 432 -23.14 21.96 -3.68
C TRP A 432 -24.50 21.33 -3.42
N TYR A 433 -24.50 20.25 -2.64
CA TYR A 433 -25.66 19.42 -2.33
C TYR A 433 -25.70 19.05 -0.85
N ARG A 434 -26.89 18.77 -0.32
CA ARG A 434 -27.10 18.33 1.08
C ARG A 434 -27.06 16.80 1.23
N ASP A 435 -27.05 16.07 0.13
CA ASP A 435 -27.05 14.61 0.08
C ASP A 435 -25.92 14.08 -0.82
N LYS A 436 -25.39 12.91 -0.48
CA LYS A 436 -24.29 12.26 -1.21
C LYS A 436 -24.64 11.96 -2.67
N ASN A 437 -25.91 11.72 -2.98
CA ASN A 437 -26.37 11.42 -4.35
C ASN A 437 -26.50 12.67 -5.22
N CYS A 438 -26.21 13.86 -4.67
CA CYS A 438 -26.30 15.14 -5.37
C CYS A 438 -27.68 15.42 -5.98
N THR A 439 -28.74 15.16 -5.21
CA THR A 439 -30.14 15.35 -5.65
C THR A 439 -30.80 16.60 -5.06
N ILE A 440 -30.33 17.07 -3.91
CA ILE A 440 -30.86 18.21 -3.16
C ILE A 440 -29.79 19.30 -3.11
N LYS A 441 -29.95 20.37 -3.90
CA LYS A 441 -28.99 21.49 -3.92
C LYS A 441 -28.89 22.18 -2.55
N ALA A 442 -27.68 22.53 -2.17
CA ALA A 442 -27.39 23.38 -1.01
C ALA A 442 -27.31 24.84 -1.46
N ASP A 443 -28.21 25.66 -0.95
CA ASP A 443 -28.31 27.10 -1.23
C ASP A 443 -27.62 27.97 -0.16
N PHE A 444 -27.24 27.36 0.96
CA PHE A 444 -26.58 28.00 2.11
C PHE A 444 -27.36 29.16 2.73
N ASN A 445 -28.70 29.13 2.67
CA ASN A 445 -29.55 30.17 3.26
C ASN A 445 -30.07 29.84 4.66
N GLY A 446 -29.78 28.63 5.17
CA GLY A 446 -30.27 28.14 6.46
C GLY A 446 -29.36 28.45 7.65
N GLN A 447 -29.57 27.69 8.72
CA GLN A 447 -28.76 27.69 9.93
C GLN A 447 -28.33 26.26 10.28
N ILE A 448 -27.15 26.12 10.86
CA ILE A 448 -26.64 24.84 11.34
C ILE A 448 -27.29 24.51 12.68
N THR A 449 -28.19 23.54 12.70
CA THR A 449 -28.87 23.03 13.91
C THR A 449 -28.51 21.58 14.24
N GLY A 450 -27.55 21.01 13.51
CA GLY A 450 -27.08 19.64 13.65
C GLY A 450 -25.79 19.43 12.85
N ASN A 451 -25.12 18.29 13.07
CA ASN A 451 -23.98 17.91 12.23
C ASN A 451 -24.44 17.83 10.76
N THR A 452 -23.71 18.47 9.87
CA THR A 452 -24.14 18.67 8.47
C THR A 452 -22.99 18.36 7.53
N ASP A 453 -23.25 17.52 6.52
CA ASP A 453 -22.34 17.31 5.39
C ASP A 453 -22.86 18.07 4.16
N TYR A 454 -21.96 18.75 3.46
CA TYR A 454 -22.20 19.31 2.13
C TYR A 454 -21.33 18.60 1.08
N TYR A 455 -21.93 18.29 -0.05
CA TYR A 455 -21.34 17.50 -1.13
C TYR A 455 -21.17 18.37 -2.37
N GLY A 456 -19.94 18.61 -2.81
CA GLY A 456 -19.61 19.38 -4.01
C GLY A 456 -19.23 18.46 -5.15
N LYS A 457 -19.79 18.68 -6.35
CA LYS A 457 -19.58 17.79 -7.49
C LYS A 457 -19.01 18.53 -8.69
N TYR A 458 -17.94 17.98 -9.27
CA TYR A 458 -17.44 18.39 -10.58
C TYR A 458 -18.03 17.50 -11.67
N ILE A 459 -18.41 18.10 -12.80
CA ILE A 459 -18.81 17.39 -14.02
C ILE A 459 -17.85 17.72 -15.15
N LEU A 460 -17.64 16.75 -16.04
CA LEU A 460 -16.79 16.92 -17.21
C LEU A 460 -17.39 17.98 -18.13
N ASN A 461 -16.56 18.94 -18.55
CA ASN A 461 -16.99 20.06 -19.37
C ASN A 461 -16.91 19.71 -20.86
N GLU A 462 -17.82 18.86 -21.33
CA GLU A 462 -17.85 18.33 -22.71
C GLU A 462 -19.17 18.62 -23.45
N LYS A 463 -19.14 18.48 -24.78
CA LYS A 463 -20.34 18.53 -25.62
C LYS A 463 -20.66 17.12 -26.12
N VAL A 464 -21.89 16.70 -25.90
CA VAL A 464 -22.40 15.41 -26.42
C VAL A 464 -23.31 15.67 -27.61
N PHE A 465 -23.01 15.03 -28.74
CA PHE A 465 -23.86 14.98 -29.93
C PHE A 465 -24.50 13.60 -30.04
N LYS A 466 -25.77 13.56 -30.45
CA LYS A 466 -26.52 12.32 -30.69
C LYS A 466 -27.00 12.30 -32.14
N TYR A 467 -26.66 11.25 -32.88
CA TYR A 467 -27.21 10.98 -34.22
C TYR A 467 -27.74 9.54 -34.33
N THR A 468 -28.58 9.29 -35.33
CA THR A 468 -29.21 8.00 -35.61
C THR A 468 -28.68 7.45 -36.93
N VAL A 469 -28.41 6.14 -36.99
CA VAL A 469 -28.10 5.42 -38.23
C VAL A 469 -29.31 4.57 -38.59
N LYS A 470 -29.82 4.65 -39.82
CA LYS A 470 -30.94 3.84 -40.33
C LYS A 470 -30.46 2.91 -41.43
N HIS A 471 -30.88 1.66 -41.40
CA HIS A 471 -30.46 0.64 -42.38
C HIS A 471 -31.63 0.28 -43.30
N TRP A 472 -31.50 0.70 -44.54
CA TRP A 472 -32.50 0.52 -45.59
C TRP A 472 -32.15 -0.68 -46.45
N VAL A 473 -33.04 -1.65 -46.53
CA VAL A 473 -32.88 -2.86 -47.33
C VAL A 473 -34.05 -2.92 -48.31
N ASP A 474 -33.74 -2.83 -49.60
CA ASP A 474 -34.76 -2.84 -50.67
C ASP A 474 -35.86 -1.78 -50.52
N GLY A 475 -35.46 -0.56 -50.14
CA GLY A 475 -36.38 0.57 -50.00
C GLY A 475 -37.16 0.63 -48.67
N GLU A 476 -36.99 -0.35 -47.78
CA GLU A 476 -37.60 -0.35 -46.44
C GLU A 476 -36.55 -0.21 -45.33
N ASN A 477 -36.85 0.62 -44.32
CA ASN A 477 -36.02 0.72 -43.13
C ASN A 477 -36.23 -0.50 -42.22
N ARG A 478 -35.16 -1.26 -41.95
CA ARG A 478 -35.22 -2.48 -41.12
C ARG A 478 -34.65 -2.31 -39.72
N ASP A 479 -33.75 -1.34 -39.52
CA ASP A 479 -33.03 -1.15 -38.27
C ASP A 479 -32.67 0.32 -38.01
N GLU A 480 -32.63 0.71 -36.73
CA GLU A 480 -32.15 2.02 -36.30
C GLU A 480 -31.19 1.90 -35.11
N ASP A 481 -30.02 2.55 -35.20
CA ASP A 481 -29.02 2.59 -34.12
C ASP A 481 -28.82 4.04 -33.64
N SER A 482 -28.78 4.28 -32.32
CA SER A 482 -28.48 5.60 -31.73
C SER A 482 -27.00 5.69 -31.34
N VAL A 483 -26.29 6.71 -31.84
CA VAL A 483 -24.86 6.91 -31.59
C VAL A 483 -24.61 8.21 -30.83
N LEU A 484 -23.77 8.13 -29.79
CA LEU A 484 -23.28 9.27 -29.02
C LEU A 484 -21.82 9.59 -29.38
N VAL A 485 -21.54 10.87 -29.59
CA VAL A 485 -20.21 11.42 -29.81
C VAL A 485 -19.94 12.52 -28.78
N GLU A 486 -18.97 12.26 -27.91
CA GLU A 486 -18.45 13.20 -26.93
C GLU A 486 -17.30 13.99 -27.57
N VAL A 487 -17.30 15.31 -27.36
CA VAL A 487 -16.36 16.23 -27.98
C VAL A 487 -15.89 17.23 -26.93
N ALA A 488 -14.58 17.41 -26.84
CA ALA A 488 -14.00 18.45 -26.00
C ALA A 488 -14.48 19.84 -26.46
N LEU A 489 -14.66 20.77 -25.52
CA LEU A 489 -15.12 22.12 -25.87
C LEU A 489 -14.18 22.88 -26.82
N SER A 490 -12.88 22.56 -26.76
CA SER A 490 -11.81 23.13 -27.57
C SER A 490 -11.81 22.68 -29.03
N GLU A 491 -12.49 21.59 -29.37
CA GLU A 491 -12.49 21.06 -30.73
C GLU A 491 -13.62 21.69 -31.57
N GLU A 492 -13.24 22.12 -32.77
CA GLU A 492 -14.12 22.81 -33.73
C GLU A 492 -15.01 21.83 -34.51
N ALA A 493 -14.64 20.55 -34.60
CA ALA A 493 -15.39 19.49 -35.25
C ALA A 493 -15.17 18.14 -34.56
N ALA A 494 -16.10 17.21 -34.73
CA ALA A 494 -15.91 15.81 -34.38
C ALA A 494 -16.16 14.93 -35.58
N GLY A 495 -15.33 13.90 -35.73
CA GLY A 495 -15.55 12.87 -36.74
C GLY A 495 -16.80 12.05 -36.41
N ILE A 496 -17.53 11.63 -37.45
CA ILE A 496 -18.54 10.59 -37.33
C ILE A 496 -17.81 9.29 -36.95
N LYS A 497 -18.34 8.52 -35.99
CA LYS A 497 -17.79 7.19 -35.68
C LYS A 497 -17.99 6.25 -36.86
N ASP A 498 -17.15 5.22 -36.95
CA ASP A 498 -17.34 4.18 -37.96
C ASP A 498 -18.73 3.56 -37.85
N ILE A 499 -19.38 3.41 -39.01
CA ILE A 499 -20.74 2.89 -39.08
C ILE A 499 -20.66 1.37 -39.09
N GLU A 500 -21.30 0.74 -38.11
CA GLU A 500 -21.43 -0.70 -38.06
C GLU A 500 -22.37 -1.18 -39.18
N LEU A 501 -21.83 -1.96 -40.12
CA LEU A 501 -22.60 -2.56 -41.20
C LEU A 501 -23.30 -3.83 -40.71
N LYS A 502 -24.61 -3.91 -40.91
CA LYS A 502 -25.41 -5.09 -40.60
C LYS A 502 -25.35 -6.09 -41.77
N LYS A 503 -25.64 -7.36 -41.48
CA LYS A 503 -25.71 -8.43 -42.48
C LYS A 503 -27.16 -8.80 -42.72
N TYR A 504 -27.59 -8.72 -43.98
CA TYR A 504 -28.92 -9.12 -44.41
C TYR A 504 -28.80 -10.25 -45.44
N SER A 505 -29.46 -11.38 -45.18
CA SER A 505 -29.38 -12.57 -46.05
C SER A 505 -29.88 -12.23 -47.46
N GLY A 506 -29.03 -12.44 -48.48
CA GLY A 506 -29.34 -12.13 -49.87
C GLY A 506 -29.12 -10.68 -50.30
N TYR A 507 -28.61 -9.82 -49.41
CA TYR A 507 -28.34 -8.41 -49.71
C TYR A 507 -26.87 -8.07 -49.40
N LYS A 508 -26.33 -7.07 -50.10
CA LYS A 508 -24.98 -6.54 -49.91
C LYS A 508 -25.03 -5.03 -49.63
N TYR A 509 -24.03 -4.54 -48.91
CA TYR A 509 -23.85 -3.10 -48.72
C TYR A 509 -23.68 -2.41 -50.07
N GLU A 510 -24.41 -1.30 -50.26
CA GLU A 510 -24.31 -0.49 -51.47
C GLU A 510 -23.57 0.82 -51.17
N ARG A 511 -24.14 1.65 -50.29
CA ARG A 511 -23.62 2.99 -49.95
C ARG A 511 -24.16 3.49 -48.62
N ASN A 512 -23.64 4.62 -48.16
CA ASN A 512 -24.27 5.44 -47.11
C ASN A 512 -24.18 6.92 -47.46
N ASP A 513 -25.09 7.70 -46.92
CA ASP A 513 -25.11 9.15 -47.12
C ASP A 513 -24.23 9.81 -46.05
N LYS A 514 -22.89 9.65 -46.18
CA LYS A 514 -21.87 10.14 -45.22
C LYS A 514 -21.68 11.67 -45.22
N ASN A 515 -22.78 12.43 -45.22
CA ASN A 515 -22.75 13.89 -45.19
C ASN A 515 -23.45 14.42 -43.93
N LEU A 516 -22.80 14.29 -42.78
CA LEU A 516 -23.17 15.05 -41.58
C LEU A 516 -22.10 16.11 -41.32
N GLN A 517 -22.50 17.37 -41.29
CA GLN A 517 -21.70 18.46 -40.75
C GLN A 517 -22.28 18.85 -39.39
N LEU A 518 -21.47 18.70 -38.34
CA LEU A 518 -21.86 19.03 -36.96
C LEU A 518 -21.75 20.55 -36.75
N ASN A 519 -22.76 21.31 -37.19
CA ASN A 519 -22.75 22.78 -37.12
C ASN A 519 -23.17 23.30 -35.71
N LYS A 520 -22.29 24.06 -35.06
CA LYS A 520 -22.36 24.36 -33.61
C LYS A 520 -23.05 25.69 -33.23
N ASN A 521 -23.59 26.45 -34.19
CA ASN A 521 -24.03 27.84 -33.97
C ASN A 521 -25.48 27.99 -33.46
N ARG A 522 -25.91 27.15 -32.51
CA ARG A 522 -27.11 27.43 -31.70
C ARG A 522 -26.88 27.07 -30.24
N THR A 523 -26.87 28.12 -29.42
CA THR A 523 -26.73 28.17 -27.96
C THR A 523 -27.31 26.97 -27.22
N ALA A 524 -26.45 26.14 -26.65
CA ALA A 524 -26.76 25.35 -25.47
C ALA A 524 -25.55 25.39 -24.52
N LEU A 525 -25.67 26.22 -23.47
CA LEU A 525 -25.02 25.89 -22.21
C LEU A 525 -25.64 24.56 -21.74
N VAL A 526 -24.80 23.58 -21.46
CA VAL A 526 -25.14 22.20 -21.09
C VAL A 526 -25.85 21.40 -22.20
N GLY A 527 -25.03 20.71 -23.01
CA GLY A 527 -25.32 19.33 -23.41
C GLY A 527 -26.30 19.03 -24.54
N LYS A 528 -26.66 19.97 -25.44
CA LYS A 528 -27.39 19.62 -26.68
C LYS A 528 -26.91 20.45 -27.88
N GLY A 529 -26.06 19.86 -28.72
CA GLY A 529 -25.76 20.39 -30.05
C GLY A 529 -26.94 20.19 -31.01
N THR A 530 -27.08 21.06 -32.01
CA THR A 530 -27.97 20.83 -33.15
C THR A 530 -27.16 20.21 -34.28
N ILE A 531 -27.74 19.25 -35.01
CA ILE A 531 -27.09 18.52 -36.10
C ILE A 531 -27.90 18.76 -37.37
N GLU A 532 -27.24 18.94 -38.52
CA GLU A 532 -27.91 19.01 -39.81
C GLU A 532 -28.60 17.68 -40.16
N ASN A 533 -29.59 17.69 -41.05
CA ASN A 533 -30.30 16.47 -41.49
C ASN A 533 -31.01 15.71 -40.34
N ASP A 534 -31.49 16.45 -39.31
CA ASP A 534 -32.08 15.93 -38.08
C ASP A 534 -31.19 14.89 -37.35
N GLY A 535 -29.89 14.86 -37.66
CA GLY A 535 -28.95 13.89 -37.11
C GLY A 535 -29.16 12.46 -37.60
N VAL A 536 -29.50 12.24 -38.88
CA VAL A 536 -29.70 10.88 -39.44
C VAL A 536 -28.67 10.55 -40.52
N ILE A 537 -28.08 9.35 -40.45
CA ILE A 537 -27.30 8.71 -41.53
C ILE A 537 -28.11 7.53 -42.08
N ASN A 538 -28.30 7.48 -43.40
CA ASN A 538 -28.90 6.32 -44.04
C ASN A 538 -27.82 5.40 -44.62
N VAL A 539 -27.95 4.11 -44.38
CA VAL A 539 -27.12 3.03 -44.93
C VAL A 539 -28.00 2.17 -45.83
N TYR A 540 -27.60 2.00 -47.08
CA TYR A 540 -28.40 1.30 -48.09
C TYR A 540 -27.78 -0.05 -48.44
N TYR A 541 -28.64 -1.07 -48.47
CA TYR A 541 -28.33 -2.43 -48.88
C TYR A 541 -29.15 -2.78 -50.13
N THR A 542 -28.47 -3.34 -51.11
CA THR A 542 -29.06 -3.75 -52.40
C THR A 542 -29.01 -5.27 -52.55
N LEU A 543 -29.82 -5.80 -53.46
CA LEU A 543 -29.86 -7.23 -53.76
C LEU A 543 -28.46 -7.75 -54.13
N ASN A 544 -28.10 -8.90 -53.56
CA ASN A 544 -26.89 -9.60 -53.95
C ASN A 544 -27.22 -10.66 -54.99
N GLU A 545 -27.12 -10.29 -56.27
CA GLU A 545 -27.41 -11.17 -57.42
C GLU A 545 -26.54 -12.44 -57.46
N ASP A 546 -25.38 -12.42 -56.82
CA ASP A 546 -24.47 -13.57 -56.72
C ASP A 546 -24.85 -14.55 -55.60
N ALA A 547 -25.67 -14.10 -54.64
CA ALA A 547 -26.15 -14.96 -53.55
C ALA A 547 -27.31 -15.82 -54.05
N LYS A 548 -26.98 -17.02 -54.53
CA LYS A 548 -27.94 -17.99 -55.10
C LYS A 548 -28.04 -19.26 -54.27
N LEU A 549 -29.24 -19.84 -54.23
CA LEU A 549 -29.49 -21.20 -53.74
C LEU A 549 -29.73 -22.12 -54.93
N ASN A 550 -28.89 -23.14 -55.05
CA ASN A 550 -29.03 -24.14 -56.10
C ASN A 550 -30.05 -25.21 -55.70
N TYR A 551 -30.88 -25.61 -56.65
CA TYR A 551 -31.82 -26.71 -56.51
C TYR A 551 -31.86 -27.55 -57.79
N ARG A 552 -32.53 -28.71 -57.71
CA ARG A 552 -32.81 -29.56 -58.87
C ARG A 552 -34.27 -30.01 -58.87
N VAL A 553 -34.74 -30.37 -60.05
CA VAL A 553 -36.07 -30.95 -60.24
C VAL A 553 -35.91 -32.40 -60.69
N GLU A 554 -36.51 -33.33 -59.96
CA GLU A 554 -36.48 -34.76 -60.26
C GLU A 554 -37.86 -35.21 -60.74
N TYR A 555 -37.92 -35.96 -61.83
CA TYR A 555 -39.17 -36.40 -62.45
C TYR A 555 -39.34 -37.91 -62.30
N TYR A 556 -40.49 -38.32 -61.74
CA TYR A 556 -40.77 -39.70 -61.34
C TYR A 556 -42.05 -40.22 -61.97
N LEU A 557 -42.10 -41.51 -62.27
CA LEU A 557 -43.35 -42.23 -62.45
C LEU A 557 -43.85 -42.69 -61.06
N GLU A 558 -45.16 -42.58 -60.80
CA GLU A 558 -45.72 -43.01 -59.51
C GLU A 558 -45.43 -44.50 -59.24
N GLY A 559 -44.94 -44.79 -58.03
CA GLY A 559 -44.53 -46.14 -57.62
C GLY A 559 -43.08 -46.51 -57.97
N MET A 560 -42.33 -45.62 -58.63
CA MET A 560 -40.91 -45.83 -58.94
C MET A 560 -40.00 -45.03 -57.98
N ASP A 561 -38.93 -45.67 -57.52
CA ASP A 561 -37.97 -45.06 -56.59
C ASP A 561 -36.85 -44.26 -57.27
N ALA A 562 -36.66 -44.45 -58.59
CA ALA A 562 -35.67 -43.73 -59.39
C ALA A 562 -36.35 -42.70 -60.32
N PRO A 563 -35.80 -41.48 -60.44
CA PRO A 563 -36.32 -40.51 -61.40
C PRO A 563 -35.98 -40.94 -62.83
N PHE A 564 -36.91 -40.76 -63.77
CA PHE A 564 -36.66 -41.01 -65.18
C PHE A 564 -35.97 -39.82 -65.87
N ASP A 565 -36.02 -38.63 -65.26
CA ASP A 565 -35.31 -37.43 -65.72
C ASP A 565 -34.95 -36.53 -64.54
N THR A 566 -33.93 -35.68 -64.68
CA THR A 566 -33.50 -34.72 -63.66
C THR A 566 -32.99 -33.44 -64.29
N LEU A 567 -33.65 -32.33 -63.99
CA LEU A 567 -33.19 -30.99 -64.34
C LEU A 567 -32.28 -30.45 -63.23
N LYS A 568 -30.99 -30.33 -63.55
CA LYS A 568 -29.95 -29.84 -62.63
C LYS A 568 -29.69 -28.35 -62.81
N ASP A 569 -28.82 -27.80 -61.96
CA ASP A 569 -28.27 -26.44 -62.06
C ASP A 569 -29.32 -25.32 -62.09
N GLN A 570 -30.44 -25.55 -61.40
CA GLN A 570 -31.43 -24.52 -61.19
C GLN A 570 -31.03 -23.67 -59.99
N SER A 571 -31.38 -22.38 -60.00
CA SER A 571 -31.04 -21.48 -58.91
C SER A 571 -32.12 -20.43 -58.67
N VAL A 572 -32.31 -20.06 -57.41
CA VAL A 572 -33.08 -18.89 -56.98
C VAL A 572 -32.17 -17.95 -56.19
N LEU A 573 -32.56 -16.68 -56.03
CA LEU A 573 -31.83 -15.74 -55.18
C LEU A 573 -32.04 -16.10 -53.70
N VAL A 574 -31.02 -15.88 -52.87
CA VAL A 574 -31.14 -16.02 -51.41
C VAL A 574 -32.14 -15.02 -50.83
N ALA A 575 -32.24 -13.82 -51.43
CA ALA A 575 -33.21 -12.79 -51.03
C ALA A 575 -34.66 -13.15 -51.43
N GLU A 576 -34.82 -13.93 -52.51
CA GLU A 576 -36.10 -14.37 -53.06
C GLU A 576 -36.08 -15.89 -53.34
N PRO A 577 -36.05 -16.74 -52.30
CA PRO A 577 -35.77 -18.17 -52.44
C PRO A 577 -36.97 -19.02 -52.91
N GLU A 578 -38.03 -18.40 -53.41
CA GLU A 578 -39.30 -19.09 -53.73
C GLU A 578 -39.34 -19.58 -55.19
N VAL A 579 -39.67 -20.86 -55.38
CA VAL A 579 -40.00 -21.43 -56.69
C VAL A 579 -41.52 -21.56 -56.80
N LYS A 580 -42.12 -20.76 -57.69
CA LYS A 580 -43.58 -20.71 -57.87
C LYS A 580 -44.14 -21.81 -58.77
N ALA A 581 -43.37 -22.22 -59.77
CA ALA A 581 -43.74 -23.26 -60.73
C ALA A 581 -42.50 -24.00 -61.24
N VAL A 582 -42.68 -25.25 -61.68
CA VAL A 582 -41.65 -26.01 -62.40
C VAL A 582 -42.27 -26.60 -63.67
N ALA A 583 -41.54 -26.50 -64.78
CA ALA A 583 -41.95 -27.07 -66.06
C ALA A 583 -41.93 -28.61 -66.04
N ASP A 584 -42.73 -29.22 -66.91
CA ASP A 584 -42.69 -30.66 -67.14
C ASP A 584 -41.45 -31.04 -67.95
N SER A 585 -41.01 -32.30 -67.81
CA SER A 585 -39.86 -32.82 -68.55
C SER A 585 -40.23 -33.07 -70.02
N SER A 586 -39.31 -32.81 -70.95
CA SER A 586 -39.48 -33.19 -72.36
C SER A 586 -39.40 -34.71 -72.58
N ASN A 587 -38.96 -35.47 -71.58
CA ASN A 587 -38.76 -36.92 -71.62
C ASN A 587 -39.89 -37.70 -70.95
N VAL A 588 -41.03 -37.06 -70.68
CA VAL A 588 -42.21 -37.74 -70.11
C VAL A 588 -42.64 -38.87 -71.05
N PRO A 589 -42.68 -40.14 -70.58
CA PRO A 589 -43.11 -41.25 -71.40
C PRO A 589 -44.54 -41.06 -71.92
N ALA A 590 -44.80 -41.50 -73.15
CA ALA A 590 -46.14 -41.48 -73.72
C ALA A 590 -47.13 -42.28 -72.85
N GLY A 591 -48.36 -41.78 -72.71
CA GLY A 591 -49.37 -42.40 -71.85
C GLY A 591 -49.27 -42.02 -70.36
N TYR A 592 -48.51 -40.97 -70.00
CA TYR A 592 -48.44 -40.45 -68.63
C TYR A 592 -48.80 -38.97 -68.54
N THR A 593 -49.41 -38.56 -67.43
CA THR A 593 -49.79 -37.17 -67.14
C THR A 593 -49.35 -36.73 -65.74
N ARG A 594 -49.11 -35.43 -65.55
CA ARG A 594 -48.61 -34.87 -64.29
C ARG A 594 -49.61 -35.09 -63.16
N SER A 595 -49.14 -35.59 -62.03
CA SER A 595 -49.93 -35.89 -60.82
C SER A 595 -49.73 -34.83 -59.74
N ARG A 596 -48.51 -34.72 -59.18
CA ARG A 596 -48.22 -33.80 -58.05
C ARG A 596 -46.77 -33.36 -58.01
N THR A 597 -46.50 -32.35 -57.18
CA THR A 597 -45.14 -31.94 -56.78
C THR A 597 -44.91 -32.22 -55.30
N ALA A 598 -43.68 -32.53 -54.93
CA ALA A 598 -43.23 -32.65 -53.54
C ALA A 598 -41.88 -31.92 -53.37
N PRO A 599 -41.80 -30.85 -52.57
CA PRO A 599 -42.90 -30.20 -51.86
C PRO A 599 -43.94 -29.58 -52.83
N LYS A 600 -45.13 -29.27 -52.30
CA LYS A 600 -46.18 -28.56 -53.05
C LYS A 600 -45.69 -27.14 -53.38
N LEU A 601 -45.93 -26.69 -54.60
CA LEU A 601 -45.58 -25.34 -55.06
C LEU A 601 -46.67 -24.30 -54.73
N PRO A 602 -46.32 -23.02 -54.47
CA PRO A 602 -44.95 -22.50 -54.41
C PRO A 602 -44.18 -23.04 -53.19
N THR A 603 -42.86 -23.14 -53.30
CA THR A 603 -42.01 -23.65 -52.23
C THR A 603 -40.75 -22.82 -52.05
N THR A 604 -40.28 -22.68 -50.82
CA THR A 604 -39.02 -22.02 -50.48
C THR A 604 -37.87 -23.01 -50.57
N ILE A 605 -36.89 -22.69 -51.41
CA ILE A 605 -35.62 -23.40 -51.50
C ILE A 605 -34.75 -23.02 -50.30
N THR A 606 -34.16 -24.02 -49.67
CA THR A 606 -33.16 -23.83 -48.62
C THR A 606 -31.99 -24.76 -48.89
N ALA A 607 -30.89 -24.64 -48.13
CA ALA A 607 -29.76 -25.56 -48.24
C ALA A 607 -30.17 -27.04 -48.00
N SER A 608 -31.19 -27.29 -47.18
CA SER A 608 -31.70 -28.63 -46.88
C SER A 608 -32.91 -29.04 -47.72
N ASN A 609 -33.67 -28.08 -48.27
CA ASN A 609 -34.83 -28.30 -49.14
C ASN A 609 -34.53 -27.78 -50.55
N ASN A 610 -33.70 -28.51 -51.30
CA ASN A 610 -33.20 -28.12 -52.62
C ASN A 610 -33.58 -29.10 -53.73
N VAL A 611 -34.61 -29.92 -53.50
CA VAL A 611 -35.10 -30.90 -54.47
C VAL A 611 -36.61 -30.78 -54.60
N ILE A 612 -37.07 -30.50 -55.82
CA ILE A 612 -38.50 -30.55 -56.14
C ILE A 612 -38.74 -31.81 -56.95
N LYS A 613 -39.57 -32.72 -56.43
CA LYS A 613 -39.97 -33.94 -57.13
C LYS A 613 -41.29 -33.72 -57.85
N VAL A 614 -41.36 -34.11 -59.12
CA VAL A 614 -42.58 -34.05 -59.95
C VAL A 614 -42.97 -35.48 -60.30
N TYR A 615 -44.18 -35.87 -59.94
CA TYR A 615 -44.70 -37.22 -60.15
C TYR A 615 -45.69 -37.25 -61.31
N TYR A 616 -45.59 -38.28 -62.15
CA TYR A 616 -46.50 -38.58 -63.26
C TYR A 616 -47.18 -39.93 -63.03
N LYS A 617 -48.44 -40.03 -63.43
CA LYS A 617 -49.23 -41.26 -63.36
C LYS A 617 -49.70 -41.66 -64.76
N ALA A 618 -50.01 -42.93 -64.95
CA ALA A 618 -50.57 -43.39 -66.21
C ALA A 618 -51.85 -42.63 -66.55
N ASP A 619 -51.98 -42.21 -67.80
CA ASP A 619 -53.16 -41.56 -68.33
C ASP A 619 -54.15 -42.63 -68.81
N GLU A 620 -55.05 -43.03 -67.89
CA GLU A 620 -56.07 -44.05 -68.14
C GLU A 620 -57.10 -43.66 -69.21
N SER A 621 -57.07 -42.41 -69.69
CA SER A 621 -57.89 -41.97 -70.81
C SER A 621 -57.33 -42.41 -72.17
N GLN A 622 -56.04 -42.76 -72.24
CA GLN A 622 -55.38 -43.23 -73.47
C GLN A 622 -55.50 -44.75 -73.58
N LYS A 623 -56.43 -45.22 -74.44
CA LYS A 623 -56.65 -46.64 -74.70
C LYS A 623 -56.15 -47.01 -76.11
N LEU A 624 -55.48 -48.15 -76.22
CA LEU A 624 -55.09 -48.75 -77.49
C LEU A 624 -56.09 -49.86 -77.84
N ASP A 625 -56.71 -49.77 -79.01
CA ASP A 625 -57.54 -50.85 -79.54
C ASP A 625 -56.65 -52.00 -79.99
N TYR A 626 -57.00 -53.23 -79.59
CA TYR A 626 -56.32 -54.44 -80.05
C TYR A 626 -57.33 -55.48 -80.56
N ARG A 627 -56.89 -56.29 -81.52
CA ARG A 627 -57.58 -57.50 -81.97
C ARG A 627 -56.74 -58.73 -81.63
N VAL A 628 -57.40 -59.78 -81.17
CA VAL A 628 -56.80 -61.09 -80.90
C VAL A 628 -57.20 -62.01 -82.05
N GLU A 629 -56.23 -62.57 -82.77
CA GLU A 629 -56.45 -63.71 -83.68
C GLU A 629 -56.14 -65.01 -82.92
N TYR A 630 -57.02 -66.01 -83.06
CA TYR A 630 -56.89 -67.33 -82.45
C TYR A 630 -56.30 -68.35 -83.41
#